data_AF-A0A2A3MR36-F1
#
_entry.id   AF-A0A2A3MR36-F1
#
_cell.length_a   1.000
_cell.length_b   1.000
_cell.length_c   1.000
_cell.angle_alpha   90.00
_cell.angle_beta   90.00
_cell.angle_gamma   90.00
#
_symmetry.space_group_name_H-M   'P 1'
#
loop_
_entity.id
_entity.type
_entity.pdbx_description
1 polymer ?
#
loop_
_entity_poly.entity_id
_entity_poly.type
_entity_poly.pdbx_seq_one_letter_code
_entity_poly.pdbx_strand_id
1 'polypeptide(L)'
;MDIQEVKVLLSADQYGRVAIVRRKDGLLCLYQHWHWTPEVQRSAGLGDGEDRRWTTAYDALLYNDIEPVSGVYGSVEDAEKEARRLLGLETE
;
A
#
# COMPACT_ATOMS: atom_id res chain seq x y z
N MET A 1 3.26 -8.99 -15.86
CA MET A 1 1.89 -8.50 -15.58
C MET A 1 1.88 -7.02 -15.93
N ASP A 2 0.92 -6.54 -16.73
CA ASP A 2 0.84 -5.10 -17.04
C ASP A 2 0.09 -4.44 -15.87
N ILE A 3 0.85 -3.78 -14.98
CA ILE A 3 0.33 -3.20 -13.75
C ILE A 3 0.22 -1.71 -13.95
N GLN A 4 -1.02 -1.22 -13.97
CA GLN A 4 -1.31 0.19 -14.11
C GLN A 4 -1.68 0.77 -12.74
N GLU A 5 -0.70 1.36 -12.05
CA GLU A 5 -0.98 2.19 -10.88
C GLU A 5 -1.83 3.39 -11.29
N VAL A 6 -3.00 3.53 -10.68
CA VAL A 6 -3.88 4.68 -10.86
C VAL A 6 -3.57 5.74 -9.84
N LYS A 7 -3.30 5.32 -8.59
CA LYS A 7 -3.01 6.21 -7.47
C LYS A 7 -2.32 5.41 -6.36
N VAL A 8 -1.42 6.07 -5.63
CA VAL A 8 -0.74 5.50 -4.47
C VAL A 8 -0.96 6.43 -3.27
N LEU A 9 -1.29 5.84 -2.13
CA LEU A 9 -1.43 6.53 -0.86
C LEU A 9 -0.39 5.98 0.13
N LEU A 10 0.10 6.84 1.02
CA LEU A 10 1.02 6.50 2.08
C LEU A 10 0.35 6.80 3.43
N SER A 11 0.66 6.04 4.46
CA SER A 11 0.33 6.40 5.83
C SER A 11 1.03 7.71 6.22
N ALA A 12 0.56 8.39 7.28
CA ALA A 12 1.11 9.67 7.70
C ALA A 12 2.62 9.62 8.02
N ASP A 13 3.08 8.49 8.55
CA ASP A 13 4.48 8.20 8.87
C ASP A 13 5.27 7.57 7.71
N GLN A 14 4.59 7.28 6.59
CA GLN A 14 5.12 6.65 5.38
C GLN A 14 5.68 5.22 5.57
N TYR A 15 5.34 4.52 6.65
CA TYR A 15 5.66 3.10 6.80
C TYR A 15 4.61 2.16 6.23
N GLY A 16 3.44 2.69 5.85
CA GLY A 16 2.40 2.00 5.08
C GLY A 16 2.25 2.61 3.68
N ARG A 17 2.01 1.75 2.70
CA ARG A 17 1.71 2.11 1.30
C ARG A 17 0.52 1.31 0.82
N VAL A 18 -0.44 1.97 0.18
CA VAL A 18 -1.51 1.30 -0.56
C VAL A 18 -1.55 1.83 -1.99
N ALA A 19 -1.42 0.93 -2.96
CA ALA A 19 -1.52 1.25 -4.38
C ALA A 19 -2.87 0.78 -4.94
N ILE A 20 -3.57 1.68 -5.62
CA ILE A 20 -4.77 1.40 -6.40
C ILE A 20 -4.32 1.04 -7.81
N VAL A 21 -4.58 -0.20 -8.22
CA VAL A 21 -4.14 -0.76 -9.50
C VAL A 21 -5.34 -1.10 -10.36
N ARG A 22 -5.28 -0.72 -11.64
CA ARG A 22 -6.28 -1.13 -12.64
C ARG A 22 -5.95 -2.50 -13.19
N ARG A 23 -6.96 -3.38 -13.17
CA ARG A 23 -6.94 -4.72 -13.73
C ARG A 23 -7.29 -4.68 -15.22
N LYS A 24 -6.99 -5.79 -15.91
CA LYS A 24 -7.31 -5.97 -17.34
C LYS A 24 -8.81 -5.95 -17.66
N ASP A 25 -9.66 -6.28 -16.69
CA ASP A 25 -11.12 -6.23 -16.80
C ASP A 25 -11.69 -4.81 -16.56
N GLY A 26 -10.83 -3.80 -16.35
CA GLY A 26 -11.22 -2.42 -16.12
C GLY A 26 -11.57 -2.10 -14.67
N LEU A 27 -11.69 -3.12 -13.80
CA LEU A 27 -11.92 -2.96 -12.36
C LEU A 27 -10.62 -2.59 -11.64
N LEU A 28 -10.75 -2.20 -10.38
CA LEU A 28 -9.62 -1.80 -9.53
C LEU A 28 -9.42 -2.80 -8.39
N CYS A 29 -8.16 -3.00 -8.01
CA CYS A 29 -7.78 -3.69 -6.78
C CYS A 29 -6.74 -2.89 -6.01
N LEU A 30 -6.52 -3.26 -4.75
CA LEU A 30 -5.59 -2.60 -3.85
C LEU A 30 -4.41 -3.53 -3.56
N TYR A 31 -3.20 -2.98 -3.55
CA TYR A 31 -2.02 -3.66 -3.01
C TYR A 31 -1.54 -2.89 -1.80
N GLN A 32 -1.34 -3.60 -0.69
CA GLN A 32 -0.90 -3.02 0.57
C GLN A 32 0.51 -3.50 0.92
N HIS A 33 1.35 -2.56 1.35
CA HIS A 33 2.72 -2.83 1.79
C HIS A 33 2.98 -2.13 3.11
N TRP A 34 3.68 -2.82 4.01
CA TRP A 34 4.02 -2.32 5.34
C TRP A 34 5.51 -2.52 5.62
N HIS A 35 6.12 -1.53 6.25
CA HIS A 35 7.41 -1.62 6.90
C HIS A 35 7.24 -1.43 8.40
N TRP A 36 8.09 -2.07 9.20
CA TRP A 36 8.12 -1.83 10.63
C TRP A 36 8.93 -0.57 10.93
N THR A 37 8.43 0.28 11.81
CA THR A 37 9.21 1.40 12.32
C THR A 37 10.45 0.87 13.06
N PRO A 38 11.55 1.63 13.14
CA PRO A 38 12.72 1.22 13.91
C PRO A 38 12.41 0.85 15.36
N GLU A 39 11.43 1.53 15.97
CA GLU A 39 10.95 1.22 17.32
C GLU A 39 10.26 -0.15 17.41
N VAL A 40 9.40 -0.47 16.44
CA VAL A 40 8.74 -1.78 16.36
C VAL A 40 9.77 -2.89 16.13
N GLN A 41 10.75 -2.66 15.25
CA GLN A 41 11.83 -3.62 15.01
C GLN A 41 12.63 -3.89 16.30
N ARG A 42 13.03 -2.82 16.99
CA ARG A 42 13.79 -2.92 18.25
C ARG A 42 12.99 -3.64 19.34
N SER A 43 11.71 -3.30 19.50
CA SER A 43 10.83 -3.93 20.51
C SER A 43 10.55 -5.41 20.20
N ALA A 44 10.55 -5.80 18.92
CA ALA A 44 10.47 -7.19 18.48
C ALA A 44 11.81 -7.94 18.62
N GLY A 45 12.89 -7.30 19.10
CA GLY A 45 14.22 -7.90 19.21
C GLY A 45 14.89 -8.14 17.86
N LEU A 46 14.37 -7.54 16.78
CA LEU A 46 15.10 -7.42 15.53
C LEU A 46 16.17 -6.34 15.73
N GLY A 47 17.35 -6.51 15.11
CA GLY A 47 18.42 -5.50 15.20
C GLY A 47 17.96 -4.13 14.71
N ASP A 48 18.79 -3.10 14.88
CA ASP A 48 18.50 -1.78 14.31
C ASP A 48 18.43 -1.91 12.78
N GLY A 49 17.22 -2.05 12.23
CA GLY A 49 17.04 -2.03 10.79
C GLY A 49 17.02 -0.62 10.27
N GLU A 50 17.21 -0.51 8.97
CA GLU A 50 17.22 0.78 8.30
C GLU A 50 15.83 1.42 8.36
N ASP A 51 15.80 2.71 8.71
CA ASP A 51 14.59 3.54 8.63
C ASP A 51 14.24 3.77 7.15
N ARG A 52 13.53 2.81 6.54
CA ARG A 52 13.09 2.85 5.15
C ARG A 52 11.60 3.16 5.08
N ARG A 53 11.29 4.33 4.55
CA ARG A 53 9.92 4.78 4.27
C ARG A 53 9.52 4.47 2.84
N TRP A 54 8.24 4.21 2.64
CA TRP A 54 7.67 4.04 1.32
C TRP A 54 7.62 5.37 0.55
N THR A 55 7.64 5.25 -0.77
CA THR A 55 7.43 6.38 -1.68
C THR A 55 6.30 6.06 -2.66
N THR A 56 5.86 7.06 -3.40
CA THR A 56 4.88 6.90 -4.48
C THR A 56 5.53 6.56 -5.83
N ALA A 57 6.85 6.33 -5.86
CA ALA A 57 7.52 5.92 -7.09
C ALA A 57 7.04 4.53 -7.53
N TYR A 58 6.81 4.38 -8.83
CA TYR A 58 6.45 3.10 -9.43
C TYR A 58 7.64 2.15 -9.40
N ASP A 59 7.42 0.93 -8.90
CA ASP A 59 8.34 -0.19 -9.02
C ASP A 59 7.54 -1.47 -9.23
N ALA A 60 7.76 -2.13 -10.37
CA ALA A 60 7.07 -3.36 -10.74
C ALA A 60 7.38 -4.52 -9.79
N LEU A 61 8.54 -4.50 -9.12
CA LEU A 61 8.94 -5.55 -8.18
C LEU A 61 8.03 -5.60 -6.95
N LEU A 62 7.32 -4.51 -6.63
CA LEU A 62 6.36 -4.45 -5.52
C LEU A 62 5.18 -5.41 -5.69
N TYR A 63 5.00 -5.99 -6.88
CA TYR A 63 3.83 -6.78 -7.21
C TYR A 63 4.11 -8.24 -7.57
N ASN A 64 5.38 -8.64 -7.63
CA ASN A 64 5.74 -9.97 -8.11
C ASN A 64 5.32 -11.10 -7.16
N ASP A 65 5.28 -10.84 -5.85
CA ASP A 65 5.04 -11.85 -4.80
C ASP A 65 3.99 -11.39 -3.76
N ILE A 66 3.22 -10.35 -4.08
CA ILE A 66 2.21 -9.80 -3.18
C ILE A 66 0.85 -10.00 -3.79
N GLU A 67 -0.08 -10.58 -3.03
CA GLU A 67 -1.47 -10.70 -3.45
C GLU A 67 -2.21 -9.36 -3.19
N PRO A 68 -3.16 -8.99 -4.07
CA PRO A 68 -4.00 -7.84 -3.82
C PRO A 68 -4.86 -8.09 -2.56
N VAL A 69 -5.17 -7.02 -1.86
CA VAL A 69 -6.15 -7.04 -0.76
C VAL A 69 -7.49 -7.52 -1.30
N SER A 70 -8.21 -8.29 -0.48
CA SER A 70 -9.55 -8.75 -0.81
C SER A 70 -10.47 -7.57 -1.08
N GLY A 71 -11.01 -7.50 -2.29
CA GLY A 71 -11.86 -6.41 -2.74
C GLY A 71 -11.65 -6.09 -4.21
N VAL A 72 -12.74 -5.73 -4.89
CA VAL A 72 -12.71 -5.26 -6.27
C VAL A 72 -13.62 -4.04 -6.36
N TYR A 73 -13.10 -2.96 -6.94
CA TYR A 73 -13.78 -1.66 -6.94
C TYR A 73 -14.09 -1.21 -8.36
N GLY A 74 -15.29 -0.67 -8.55
CA GLY A 74 -15.71 -0.11 -9.84
C GLY A 74 -15.25 1.34 -10.06
N SER A 75 -14.91 2.06 -8.99
CA SER A 75 -14.51 3.46 -9.04
C SER A 75 -13.23 3.73 -8.23
N VAL A 76 -12.48 4.75 -8.65
CA VAL A 76 -11.27 5.19 -7.93
C VAL A 76 -11.63 5.77 -6.56
N GLU A 77 -12.80 6.41 -6.44
CA GLU A 77 -13.27 6.99 -5.19
C GLU A 77 -13.52 5.93 -4.11
N ASP A 78 -14.20 4.84 -4.47
CA ASP A 78 -14.43 3.72 -3.55
C ASP A 78 -13.12 3.04 -3.14
N ALA A 79 -12.23 2.83 -4.12
CA ALA A 79 -10.90 2.25 -3.88
C ALA A 79 -10.05 3.14 -2.98
N GLU A 80 -10.13 4.47 -3.15
CA GLU A 80 -9.41 5.45 -2.34
C GLU A 80 -9.94 5.53 -0.92
N LYS A 81 -11.26 5.47 -0.73
CA LYS A 81 -11.87 5.40 0.60
C LYS A 81 -11.37 4.19 1.36
N GLU A 82 -11.38 3.02 0.74
CA GLU A 82 -10.84 1.81 1.35
C GLU A 82 -9.33 1.91 1.59
N ALA A 83 -8.56 2.44 0.64
CA ALA A 83 -7.13 2.64 0.82
C ALA A 83 -6.81 3.55 2.01
N ARG A 84 -7.60 4.61 2.23
CA ARG A 84 -7.49 5.47 3.42
C ARG A 84 -7.80 4.70 4.70
N ARG A 85 -8.88 3.91 4.72
CA ARG A 85 -9.23 3.03 5.85
C ARG A 85 -8.09 2.07 6.20
N LEU A 86 -7.52 1.41 5.19
CA LEU A 86 -6.39 0.49 5.34
C LEU A 86 -5.13 1.15 5.90
N LEU A 87 -4.93 2.44 5.62
CA LEU A 87 -3.80 3.23 6.11
C LEU A 87 -4.10 3.95 7.44
N GLY A 88 -5.30 3.82 8.00
CA GLY A 88 -5.71 4.55 9.21
C GLY A 88 -5.80 6.07 9.00
N LEU A 89 -6.07 6.51 7.76
CA LEU A 89 -6.18 7.93 7.39
C LEU A 89 -7.61 8.47 7.45
N GLU A 90 -8.56 7.66 7.92
CA GLU A 90 -9.91 8.13 8.20
C GLU A 90 -9.88 9.03 9.43
N THR A 91 -9.87 10.33 9.22
CA THR A 91 -10.25 11.31 10.24
C THR A 91 -11.75 11.17 10.51
N GLU A 92 -12.09 10.98 11.79
CA GLU A 92 -13.45 11.08 12.34
C GLU A 92 -14.21 12.32 11.85
#